data_AF-A0A352SE70-F1
#
_entry.id   AF-A0A352SE70-F1
#
_cell.length_a   1.000
_cell.length_b   1.000
_cell.length_c   1.000
_cell.angle_alpha   90.00
_cell.angle_beta   90.00
_cell.angle_gamma   90.00
#
_symmetry.space_group_name_H-M   'P 1'
#
loop_
_entity.id
_entity.type
_entity.pdbx_description
1 polymer ?
#
loop_
_entity_poly.entity_id
_entity_poly.type
_entity_poly.pdbx_seq_one_letter_code
_entity_poly.pdbx_strand_id
1 'polypeptide(L)'
;INFGLIYGMSAFGLASNLGIEREAAKHYIDRYFMRYPGVAHYMEQTRQTAREQGYVETVFGRRLWLPDINGGNGPRRQAAERAAINAPMQG
;
A
#
# COMPACT_ATOMS: atom_id res chain seq x y z
N ILE A 1 -14.62 -1.12 -3.83
CA ILE A 1 -13.71 -0.11 -4.43
C ILE A 1 -12.77 0.52 -3.39
N ASN A 2 -13.25 0.97 -2.22
CA ASN A 2 -12.41 1.63 -1.19
C ASN A 2 -11.15 0.85 -0.74
N PHE A 3 -11.20 -0.48 -0.70
CA PHE A 3 -10.09 -1.28 -0.20
C PHE A 3 -8.94 -1.47 -1.22
N GLY A 4 -9.24 -1.63 -2.51
CA GLY A 4 -8.22 -1.96 -3.53
C GLY A 4 -7.16 -0.87 -3.74
N LEU A 5 -7.53 0.40 -3.55
CA LEU A 5 -6.60 1.55 -3.70
C LEU A 5 -5.61 1.67 -2.56
N ILE A 6 -6.06 1.42 -1.33
CA ILE A 6 -5.20 1.42 -0.13
C ILE A 6 -4.13 0.31 -0.25
N TYR A 7 -4.43 -0.77 -0.98
CA TYR A 7 -3.55 -1.93 -1.14
C TYR A 7 -2.45 -1.76 -2.19
N GLY A 8 -2.22 -0.54 -2.70
CA GLY A 8 -1.18 -0.27 -3.69
C GLY A 8 -1.49 -0.84 -5.08
N MET A 9 -2.78 -1.02 -5.40
CA MET A 9 -3.22 -1.43 -6.73
C MET A 9 -2.90 -0.32 -7.74
N SER A 10 -2.15 -0.68 -8.79
CA SER A 10 -1.84 0.25 -9.87
C SER A 10 -3.09 0.64 -10.65
N ALA A 11 -3.03 1.74 -11.41
CA ALA A 11 -4.10 2.13 -12.34
C ALA A 11 -4.47 0.99 -13.30
N PHE A 12 -3.50 0.15 -13.69
CA PHE A 12 -3.73 -1.04 -14.49
C PHE A 12 -4.59 -2.08 -13.75
N GLY A 13 -4.23 -2.42 -12.50
CA GLY A 13 -5.01 -3.38 -11.71
C GLY A 13 -6.42 -2.88 -11.40
N LEU A 14 -6.56 -1.58 -11.16
CA LEU A 14 -7.86 -0.95 -10.94
C LEU A 14 -8.72 -0.96 -12.21
N ALA A 15 -8.13 -0.63 -13.36
CA ALA A 15 -8.80 -0.66 -14.66
C ALA A 15 -9.35 -2.06 -14.97
N SER A 16 -8.52 -3.09 -14.81
CA SER A 16 -8.92 -4.49 -15.05
C SER A 16 -10.05 -4.93 -14.12
N ASN A 17 -10.00 -4.58 -12.83
CA ASN A 17 -11.04 -4.96 -11.87
C ASN A 17 -12.38 -4.24 -12.08
N LEU A 18 -12.34 -2.99 -12.56
CA LEU A 18 -13.53 -2.19 -12.79
C LEU A 18 -14.06 -2.29 -14.23
N GLY A 19 -13.31 -2.93 -15.14
CA GLY A 19 -13.65 -2.98 -16.56
C GLY A 19 -13.65 -1.59 -17.21
N ILE A 20 -12.79 -0.68 -16.75
CA ILE A 20 -12.70 0.71 -17.25
C ILE A 20 -11.36 0.97 -17.93
N GLU A 21 -11.28 2.06 -18.69
CA GLU A 21 -10.02 2.52 -19.26
C GLU A 21 -8.99 2.90 -18.19
N ARG A 22 -7.71 2.70 -18.52
CA ARG A 22 -6.59 3.00 -17.62
C ARG A 22 -6.55 4.47 -17.20
N GLU A 23 -6.88 5.39 -18.12
CA GLU A 23 -6.92 6.83 -17.80
C GLU A 23 -8.06 7.14 -16.82
N ALA A 24 -9.25 6.56 -17.02
CA ALA A 24 -10.36 6.70 -16.08
C ALA A 24 -10.00 6.15 -14.69
N ALA A 25 -9.31 5.00 -14.64
CA ALA A 25 -8.78 4.45 -13.40
C ALA A 25 -7.79 5.41 -12.74
N LYS A 26 -6.81 5.94 -13.50
CA LYS A 26 -5.83 6.93 -13.00
C LYS A 26 -6.51 8.17 -12.41
N HIS A 27 -7.45 8.77 -13.12
CA HIS A 27 -8.22 9.92 -12.61
C HIS A 27 -9.00 9.58 -11.34
N TYR A 28 -9.49 8.35 -11.21
CA TYR A 28 -10.13 7.89 -10.00
C TYR A 28 -9.14 7.81 -8.83
N ILE A 29 -7.95 7.24 -9.05
CA ILE A 29 -6.85 7.19 -8.04
C ILE A 29 -6.48 8.60 -7.59
N ASP A 30 -6.23 9.50 -8.54
CA ASP A 30 -5.79 10.86 -8.26
C ASP A 30 -6.84 11.62 -7.44
N ARG A 31 -8.13 11.54 -7.83
CA ARG A 31 -9.24 12.14 -7.06
C ARG A 31 -9.39 11.56 -5.67
N TYR A 32 -9.16 10.25 -5.50
CA TYR A 32 -9.21 9.60 -4.20
C TYR A 32 -8.15 10.17 -3.26
N PHE A 33 -6.89 10.26 -3.69
CA PHE A 33 -5.82 10.80 -2.85
C PHE A 33 -5.93 12.31 -2.62
N MET A 34 -6.47 13.07 -3.57
CA MET A 34 -6.83 14.49 -3.35
C MET A 34 -7.88 14.64 -2.25
N ARG A 35 -8.88 13.75 -2.21
CA ARG A 35 -9.92 13.79 -1.17
C ARG A 35 -9.41 13.28 0.18
N TYR A 36 -8.49 12.32 0.18
CA TYR A 36 -7.97 11.66 1.38
C TYR A 36 -6.43 11.71 1.45
N PRO A 37 -5.82 12.90 1.60
CA PRO A 37 -4.37 13.06 1.60
C PRO A 37 -3.69 12.31 2.77
N GLY A 38 -4.39 12.14 3.90
CA GLY A 38 -3.90 11.37 5.04
C GLY A 38 -3.62 9.90 4.71
N VAL A 39 -4.31 9.31 3.72
CA VAL A 39 -4.06 7.93 3.28
C VAL A 39 -2.70 7.83 2.59
N ALA A 40 -2.39 8.75 1.68
CA ALA A 40 -1.09 8.79 1.01
C ALA A 40 0.06 8.98 2.00
N HIS A 41 -0.13 9.89 2.97
CA HIS A 41 0.85 10.14 4.02
C HIS A 41 1.09 8.89 4.88
N TYR A 42 0.03 8.25 5.36
CA TYR A 42 0.10 7.01 6.12
C TYR A 42 0.84 5.90 5.35
N MET A 43 0.52 5.71 4.07
CA MET A 43 1.17 4.70 3.23
C MET A 43 2.66 4.97 3.05
N GLU A 44 3.08 6.23 2.91
CA GLU A 44 4.49 6.61 2.82
C GLU A 44 5.22 6.40 4.14
N GLN A 45 4.66 6.91 5.24
CA GLN A 45 5.24 6.74 6.58
C GLN A 45 5.38 5.25 6.93
N THR A 46 4.36 4.44 6.68
CA THR A 46 4.41 3.00 6.98
C THR A 46 5.51 2.30 6.19
N ARG A 47 5.70 2.64 4.91
CA ARG A 47 6.81 2.10 4.10
C ARG A 47 8.17 2.54 4.63
N GLN A 48 8.28 3.80 5.05
CA GLN A 48 9.52 4.32 5.64
C GLN A 48 9.83 3.60 6.96
N THR A 49 8.89 3.52 7.89
CA THR A 49 9.04 2.79 9.15
C THR A 49 9.41 1.33 8.93
N ALA A 50 8.75 0.66 7.97
CA ALA A 50 9.06 -0.72 7.61
C ALA A 50 10.51 -0.88 7.11
N ARG A 51 11.00 0.06 6.28
CA ARG A 51 12.40 0.06 5.80
C ARG A 51 13.40 0.34 6.92
N GLU A 52 13.10 1.29 7.78
CA GLU A 52 14.00 1.68 8.88
C GLU A 52 14.11 0.57 9.94
N GLN A 53 12.99 -0.06 10.29
CA GLN A 53 12.93 -1.01 11.42
C GLN A 53 12.97 -2.48 10.98
N GLY A 54 12.66 -2.78 9.72
CA GLY A 54 12.53 -4.14 9.21
C GLY A 54 11.20 -4.83 9.58
N TYR A 55 10.28 -4.11 10.22
CA TYR A 55 8.96 -4.60 10.61
C TYR A 55 7.95 -3.45 10.69
N VAL A 56 6.66 -3.81 10.78
CA VAL A 56 5.58 -2.90 11.19
C VAL A 56 4.86 -3.46 12.41
N GLU A 57 4.20 -2.61 13.18
CA GLU A 57 3.44 -2.99 14.38
C GLU A 57 1.95 -2.66 14.19
N THR A 58 1.06 -3.57 14.61
CA THR A 58 -0.38 -3.30 14.62
C THR A 58 -0.76 -2.42 15.80
N VAL A 59 -1.99 -1.89 15.79
CA VAL A 59 -2.49 -1.01 16.86
C VAL A 59 -2.44 -1.70 18.24
N PHE A 60 -2.55 -3.03 18.27
CA PHE A 60 -2.48 -3.83 19.48
C PHE A 60 -1.06 -4.34 19.82
N GLY A 61 -0.02 -3.86 19.14
CA GLY A 61 1.37 -4.17 19.46
C GLY A 61 1.94 -5.43 18.78
N ARG A 62 1.20 -6.07 17.86
CA ARG A 62 1.70 -7.25 17.14
C ARG A 62 2.66 -6.81 16.04
N ARG A 63 3.88 -7.36 16.02
CA ARG A 63 4.87 -7.07 14.97
C ARG A 63 4.79 -8.03 13.79
N LEU A 64 4.85 -7.48 12.59
CA LEU A 64 5.06 -8.20 11.33
C LEU A 64 6.46 -7.89 10.80
N TRP A 65 7.34 -8.87 10.83
CA TRP A 65 8.68 -8.79 10.26
C TRP A 65 8.67 -8.91 8.74
N LEU A 66 9.46 -8.06 8.07
CA LEU A 66 9.46 -7.89 6.61
C LEU A 66 10.88 -8.11 6.07
N PRO A 67 11.37 -9.36 5.96
CA PRO A 67 12.76 -9.65 5.62
C PRO A 67 13.18 -9.10 4.24
N ASP A 68 12.24 -9.01 3.31
CA ASP A 68 12.48 -8.55 1.95
C ASP A 68 12.40 -7.02 1.78
N ILE A 69 12.11 -6.24 2.83
CA ILE A 69 11.85 -4.80 2.71
C ILE A 69 13.09 -4.00 2.27
N ASN A 70 14.29 -4.42 2.69
CA ASN A 70 15.56 -3.76 2.38
C ASN A 70 16.44 -4.54 1.39
N GLY A 71 16.24 -5.85 1.25
CA GLY A 71 17.10 -6.72 0.43
C GLY A 71 16.37 -7.56 -0.63
N GLY A 72 15.03 -7.50 -0.66
CA GLY A 72 14.24 -8.23 -1.64
C GLY A 72 14.45 -7.68 -3.06
N ASN A 73 14.40 -8.57 -4.05
CA ASN A 73 14.31 -8.14 -5.45
C ASN A 73 12.98 -7.38 -5.69
N GLY A 74 12.87 -6.62 -6.80
CA GLY A 74 11.75 -5.71 -7.06
C GLY A 74 10.36 -6.24 -6.68
N PRO A 75 9.94 -7.44 -7.15
CA PRO A 75 8.66 -8.04 -6.79
C PRO A 75 8.51 -8.38 -5.30
N ARG A 76 9.56 -8.94 -4.67
CA ARG A 76 9.54 -9.29 -3.24
C ARG A 76 9.49 -8.05 -2.36
N ARG A 77 10.27 -7.02 -2.69
CA ARG A 77 10.23 -5.73 -1.98
C ARG A 77 8.85 -5.08 -2.09
N GLN A 78 8.25 -5.06 -3.29
CA GLN A 78 6.89 -4.55 -3.46
C GLN A 78 5.84 -5.37 -2.68
N ALA A 79 6.00 -6.69 -2.58
CA ALA A 79 5.13 -7.51 -1.76
C ALA A 79 5.30 -7.18 -0.26
N ALA A 80 6.54 -6.98 0.21
CA ALA A 80 6.82 -6.56 1.58
C ALA A 80 6.23 -5.17 1.89
N GLU A 81 6.34 -4.21 0.98
CA GLU A 81 5.73 -2.87 1.12
C GLU A 81 4.19 -2.95 1.20
N ARG A 82 3.56 -3.80 0.38
CA ARG A 82 2.11 -4.04 0.47
C ARG A 82 1.72 -4.69 1.79
N ALA A 83 2.47 -5.68 2.26
CA ALA A 83 2.23 -6.32 3.55
C ALA A 83 2.37 -5.32 4.71
N ALA A 84 3.38 -4.44 4.65
CA ALA A 84 3.61 -3.38 5.63
C ALA A 84 2.40 -2.44 5.78
N ILE A 85 1.83 -1.99 4.67
CA ILE A 85 0.68 -1.08 4.67
C ILE A 85 -0.58 -1.77 5.22
N ASN A 86 -0.74 -3.07 4.94
CA ASN A 86 -1.95 -3.82 5.27
C ASN A 86 -1.99 -4.29 6.72
N ALA A 87 -0.84 -4.65 7.31
CA ALA A 87 -0.80 -5.30 8.61
C ALA A 87 -1.39 -4.45 9.75
N PRO A 88 -1.12 -3.13 9.87
CA PRO A 88 -1.67 -2.34 10.96
C PRO A 88 -3.18 -2.10 10.86
N MET A 89 -3.78 -2.28 9.68
CA MET A 89 -5.22 -2.15 9.48
C MET A 89 -6.00 -3.45 9.72
N GLN A 90 -5.32 -4.61 9.73
CA GLN A 90 -5.97 -5.94 9.74
C GLN A 90 -5.83 -6.69 11.07
N GLY A 91 -5.16 -6.14 12.09
CA GLY A 91 -5.16 -6.76 13.42
C GLY A 91 -4.44 -5.96 14.47
#